data_AF-A0A2V3HN82-F1
#
_entry.id   AF-A0A2V3HN82-F1
#
_cell.length_a   1.000
_cell.length_b   1.000
_cell.length_c   1.000
_cell.angle_alpha   90.00
_cell.angle_beta   90.00
_cell.angle_gamma   90.00
#
_symmetry.space_group_name_H-M   'P 1'
#
loop_
_entity.id
_entity.type
_entity.pdbx_description
1 polymer ?
#
loop_
_entity_poly.entity_id
_entity_poly.type
_entity_poly.pdbx_seq_one_letter_code
_entity_poly.pdbx_strand_id
1 'polypeptide(L)'
;MSLLGTVILFTCSLLVGIALPRLPLLIIPRFSVIESGMRPYPEPQPLDEHLIVQLMMLRRLWRLSFLFALLPLGLGLLVLWQQPSAFGFGLFLGGGWSLLAR
;
A
#
# COMPACT_ATOMS: atom_id res chain seq x y z
N MET A 1 19.98 -23.82 -0.42
CA MET A 1 20.08 -22.34 -0.49
C MET A 1 20.94 -21.88 0.68
N SER A 2 21.82 -20.91 0.50
CA SER A 2 22.61 -20.37 1.63
C SER A 2 21.69 -19.60 2.58
N LEU A 3 22.02 -19.61 3.87
CA LEU A 3 21.24 -18.94 4.92
C LEU A 3 21.06 -17.44 4.61
N LEU A 4 22.12 -16.81 4.10
CA LEU A 4 22.12 -15.42 3.64
C LEU A 4 21.13 -15.18 2.49
N GLY A 5 21.04 -16.10 1.52
CA GLY A 5 20.07 -16.01 0.43
C GLY A 5 18.62 -16.07 0.93
N THR A 6 18.35 -16.91 1.92
CA THR A 6 17.04 -17.01 2.56
C THR A 6 16.65 -15.71 3.27
N VAL A 7 17.59 -15.10 4.00
CA VAL A 7 17.37 -13.82 4.69
C VAL A 7 17.10 -12.68 3.71
N ILE A 8 17.85 -12.61 2.61
CA ILE A 8 17.62 -11.59 1.57
C ILE A 8 16.24 -11.78 0.94
N LEU A 9 15.88 -13.01 0.56
CA LEU A 9 14.57 -13.31 -0.03
C LEU A 9 13.41 -12.95 0.91
N PHE A 10 13.53 -13.30 2.19
CA PHE A 10 12.56 -12.92 3.22
C PHE A 10 12.44 -11.40 3.33
N THR A 11 13.57 -10.69 3.42
CA THR A 11 13.57 -9.24 3.59
C THR A 11 12.99 -8.52 2.37
N CYS A 12 13.36 -8.94 1.15
CA CYS A 12 12.80 -8.41 -0.08
C CYS A 12 11.29 -8.63 -0.17
N SER A 13 10.82 -9.86 0.07
CA SER A 13 9.39 -10.17 0.02
C SER A 13 8.59 -9.43 1.10
N LEU A 14 9.17 -9.22 2.28
CA LEU A 14 8.59 -8.41 3.35
C LEU A 14 8.47 -6.94 2.96
N LEU A 15 9.52 -6.35 2.40
CA LEU A 15 9.48 -4.97 1.90
C LEU A 15 8.46 -4.81 0.78
N VAL A 16 8.38 -5.76 -0.15
CA VAL A 16 7.37 -5.78 -1.20
C VAL A 16 5.97 -5.85 -0.60
N GLY A 17 5.73 -6.75 0.37
CA GLY A 17 4.44 -6.87 1.05
C GLY A 17 4.00 -5.59 1.77
N ILE A 18 4.94 -4.80 2.28
CA ILE A 18 4.68 -3.51 2.93
C ILE A 18 4.47 -2.38 1.91
N ALA A 19 5.19 -2.40 0.79
CA ALA A 19 5.18 -1.31 -0.19
C ALA A 19 3.98 -1.36 -1.14
N LEU A 20 3.62 -2.55 -1.60
CA LEU A 20 2.56 -2.80 -2.59
C LEU A 20 1.20 -2.18 -2.19
N PRO A 21 0.76 -2.27 -0.93
CA PRO A 21 -0.51 -1.67 -0.49
C PRO A 21 -0.50 -0.14 -0.47
N ARG A 22 0.69 0.48 -0.45
CA ARG A 22 0.86 1.94 -0.39
C ARG A 22 0.97 2.57 -1.78
N LEU A 23 1.20 1.79 -2.83
CA LEU A 23 1.32 2.28 -4.20
C LEU A 23 0.13 3.15 -4.66
N PRO A 24 -1.14 2.78 -4.40
CA PRO A 24 -2.27 3.61 -4.83
C PRO A 24 -2.27 4.99 -4.17
N LEU A 25 -1.81 5.08 -2.91
CA LEU A 25 -1.72 6.32 -2.15
C LEU A 25 -0.51 7.17 -2.54
N LEU A 26 0.55 6.59 -3.09
CA LEU A 26 1.72 7.32 -3.54
C LEU A 26 1.58 7.84 -4.97
N ILE A 27 0.98 7.05 -5.85
CA ILE A 27 0.92 7.36 -7.28
C ILE A 27 -0.26 8.28 -7.57
N ILE A 28 -1.45 7.96 -7.06
CA ILE A 28 -2.68 8.62 -7.52
C ILE A 28 -2.78 10.08 -7.05
N PRO A 29 -2.46 10.44 -5.79
CA PRO A 29 -2.45 11.83 -5.34
C PRO A 29 -1.47 12.74 -6.09
N ARG A 30 -0.44 12.16 -6.72
CA ARG A 30 0.57 12.91 -7.49
C ARG A 30 0.12 13.25 -8.91
N PHE A 31 -1.05 12.78 -9.35
CA PHE A 31 -1.61 13.26 -10.61
C PHE A 31 -2.15 14.69 -10.41
N SER A 32 -1.76 15.60 -11.30
CA SER A 32 -2.04 17.05 -11.23
C SER A 32 -3.52 17.42 -11.08
N VAL A 33 -4.42 16.49 -11.38
CA VAL A 33 -5.88 16.63 -11.25
C VAL A 33 -6.34 16.78 -9.79
N ILE A 34 -5.57 16.28 -8.81
CA ILE A 34 -5.91 16.43 -7.38
C ILE A 34 -5.39 17.76 -6.81
N GLU A 35 -4.27 18.27 -7.29
CA GLU A 35 -3.65 19.51 -6.78
C GLU A 35 -4.26 20.79 -7.40
N SER A 36 -4.95 20.67 -8.54
CA SER A 36 -5.57 21.82 -9.20
C SER A 36 -6.64 22.47 -8.31
N GLY A 37 -6.42 23.73 -7.92
CA GLY A 37 -7.38 24.54 -7.17
C GLY A 37 -7.15 24.60 -5.65
N MET A 38 -6.12 23.93 -5.11
CA MET A 38 -5.71 24.16 -3.73
C MET A 38 -4.97 25.49 -3.61
N ARG A 39 -5.36 26.32 -2.63
CA ARG A 39 -4.64 27.56 -2.32
C ARG A 39 -3.31 27.20 -1.67
N PRO A 40 -2.22 27.92 -1.99
CA PRO A 40 -0.96 27.74 -1.28
C PRO A 40 -1.16 28.05 0.20
N TYR A 41 -0.59 27.19 1.06
CA TYR A 41 -0.47 27.46 2.49
C TYR A 41 0.20 28.85 2.69
N PRO A 42 -0.29 29.72 3.59
CA PRO A 42 -1.06 29.43 4.81
C PRO A 42 -2.55 29.74 4.76
N GLU A 43 -3.13 30.08 3.61
CA GLU A 43 -4.54 30.45 3.57
C GLU A 43 -5.45 29.25 3.86
N PRO A 44 -6.53 29.42 4.65
CA PRO A 44 -7.50 28.36 4.87
C PRO A 44 -8.23 28.05 3.54
N GLN A 45 -8.29 26.77 3.19
CA GLN A 45 -9.02 26.31 2.02
C GLN A 45 -10.53 26.48 2.28
N PRO A 46 -11.28 27.18 1.41
CA PRO A 46 -12.73 27.29 1.56
C PRO A 46 -13.39 25.91 1.41
N LEU A 47 -14.44 25.66 2.20
CA LEU A 47 -15.29 24.48 2.05
C LEU A 47 -16.13 24.62 0.79
N ASP A 48 -15.59 24.09 -0.31
CA ASP A 48 -16.22 24.10 -1.64
C ASP A 48 -16.47 22.67 -2.12
N GLU A 49 -17.36 22.50 -3.11
CA GLU A 49 -17.73 21.21 -3.69
C GLU A 49 -16.50 20.45 -4.20
N HIS A 50 -15.53 21.16 -4.79
CA HIS A 50 -14.27 20.58 -5.23
C HIS A 50 -13.46 19.93 -4.10
N LEU A 51 -13.40 20.56 -2.93
CA LEU A 51 -12.69 20.01 -1.77
C LEU A 51 -13.36 18.74 -1.25
N ILE A 52 -14.70 18.72 -1.26
CA ILE A 52 -15.50 17.54 -0.87
C ILE A 52 -15.22 16.38 -1.83
N VAL A 53 -15.19 16.62 -3.13
CA VAL A 53 -14.88 15.60 -4.15
C VAL A 53 -13.45 15.05 -3.95
N GLN A 54 -12.47 15.91 -3.72
CA GLN A 54 -11.08 15.50 -3.43
C GLN A 54 -10.99 14.63 -2.18
N LEU A 55 -11.67 15.00 -1.09
CA LEU A 55 -11.76 14.20 0.14
C LEU A 55 -12.42 12.84 -0.10
N MET A 56 -13.51 12.80 -0.87
CA MET A 56 -14.18 11.54 -1.21
C MET A 56 -13.29 10.63 -2.09
N MET A 57 -12.51 11.23 -2.99
CA MET A 57 -11.52 10.53 -3.80
C MET A 57 -10.38 9.97 -2.95
N LEU A 58 -9.80 10.77 -2.04
CA LEU A 58 -8.80 10.31 -1.06
C LEU A 58 -9.33 9.17 -0.19
N ARG A 59 -10.58 9.26 0.29
CA ARG A 59 -11.24 8.17 1.03
C ARG A 59 -11.42 6.92 0.19
N ARG A 60 -11.75 7.06 -1.10
CA ARG A 60 -11.84 5.92 -2.03
C ARG A 60 -10.47 5.29 -2.28
N LEU A 61 -9.43 6.09 -2.44
CA LEU A 61 -8.04 5.64 -2.58
C LEU A 61 -7.55 4.90 -1.34
N TRP A 62 -7.91 5.41 -0.16
CA TRP A 62 -7.61 4.74 1.09
C TRP A 62 -8.26 3.34 1.17
N ARG A 63 -9.52 3.20 0.74
CA ARG A 63 -10.17 1.88 0.62
C ARG A 63 -9.54 0.98 -0.44
N LEU A 64 -9.16 1.52 -1.60
CA LEU A 64 -8.44 0.74 -2.63
C LEU A 64 -7.11 0.21 -2.10
N SER A 65 -6.39 1.01 -1.34
CA SER A 65 -5.11 0.62 -0.78
C SER A 65 -5.21 -0.53 0.24
N PHE A 66 -6.38 -0.74 0.87
CA PHE A 66 -6.69 -1.97 1.62
C PHE A 66 -6.86 -3.18 0.70
N LEU A 67 -7.54 -3.01 -0.44
CA LEU A 67 -7.68 -4.08 -1.45
C LEU A 67 -6.31 -4.53 -2.00
N PHE A 68 -5.39 -3.58 -2.22
CA PHE A 68 -4.02 -3.89 -2.62
C PHE A 68 -3.21 -4.60 -1.52
N ALA A 69 -3.61 -4.52 -0.25
CA ALA A 69 -3.00 -5.28 0.83
C ALA A 69 -3.39 -6.76 0.85
N LEU A 70 -4.56 -7.10 0.32
CA LEU A 70 -4.98 -8.49 0.17
C LEU A 70 -4.15 -9.24 -0.88
N LEU A 71 -3.59 -8.57 -1.88
CA LEU A 71 -2.72 -9.19 -2.89
C LEU A 71 -1.47 -9.87 -2.30
N PRO A 72 -0.56 -9.17 -1.59
CA PRO A 72 0.63 -9.80 -1.03
C PRO A 72 0.28 -10.84 0.03
N LEU A 73 -0.83 -10.63 0.76
CA LEU A 73 -1.29 -11.54 1.80
C LEU A 73 -1.84 -12.86 1.21
N GLY A 74 -2.67 -12.76 0.17
CA GLY A 74 -3.20 -13.91 -0.56
C GLY A 74 -2.11 -14.66 -1.34
N LEU A 75 -1.20 -13.94 -2.00
CA LEU A 75 -0.04 -14.55 -2.66
C LEU A 75 0.88 -15.23 -1.66
N GLY A 76 1.15 -14.59 -0.51
CA GLY A 76 1.91 -15.19 0.58
C GLY A 76 1.28 -16.49 1.08
N LEU A 77 -0.03 -16.50 1.33
CA LEU A 77 -0.78 -17.70 1.72
C LEU A 77 -0.71 -18.82 0.66
N LEU A 78 -0.93 -18.49 -0.61
CA LEU A 78 -0.88 -19.47 -1.70
C LEU A 78 0.51 -20.11 -1.81
N VAL A 79 1.56 -19.30 -1.72
CA VAL A 79 2.94 -19.80 -1.74
C VAL A 79 3.18 -20.71 -0.54
N LEU A 80 2.79 -20.29 0.67
CA LEU A 80 2.96 -21.09 1.89
C LEU A 80 2.17 -22.40 1.86
N TRP A 81 1.01 -22.41 1.21
CA TRP A 81 0.19 -23.61 1.09
C TRP A 81 0.83 -24.66 0.17
N GLN A 82 1.50 -24.22 -0.89
CA GLN A 82 2.23 -25.14 -1.78
C GLN A 82 3.56 -25.58 -1.17
N GLN A 83 4.35 -24.63 -0.67
CA GLN A 83 5.67 -24.88 -0.13
C GLN A 83 6.06 -23.89 0.98
N PRO A 84 6.52 -24.36 2.14
CA PRO A 84 7.03 -23.47 3.19
C PRO A 84 8.32 -22.80 2.70
N SER A 85 8.19 -21.54 2.28
CA SER A 85 9.29 -20.75 1.74
C SER A 85 9.41 -19.40 2.46
N ALA A 86 10.65 -18.93 2.61
CA ALA A 86 10.94 -17.63 3.20
C ALA A 86 10.29 -16.47 2.44
N PHE A 87 10.12 -16.63 1.13
CA PHE A 87 9.41 -15.66 0.28
C PHE A 87 7.92 -15.55 0.63
N GLY A 88 7.22 -16.68 0.75
CA GLY A 88 5.81 -16.70 1.14
C GLY A 88 5.59 -16.11 2.53
N PHE A 89 6.47 -16.43 3.48
CA PHE A 89 6.43 -15.86 4.83
C PHE A 89 6.64 -14.35 4.85
N GLY A 90 7.63 -13.83 4.11
CA GLY A 90 7.88 -12.39 4.05
C GLY A 90 6.71 -11.62 3.43
N LEU A 91 6.14 -12.12 2.33
CA LEU A 91 4.95 -11.52 1.70
C LEU A 91 3.73 -11.53 2.63
N PHE A 92 3.47 -12.65 3.30
CA PHE A 92 2.35 -12.78 4.22
C PHE A 92 2.48 -11.85 5.44
N LEU A 93 3.65 -11.82 6.08
CA LEU A 93 3.94 -10.93 7.20
C LEU A 93 3.91 -9.46 6.79
N GLY A 94 4.53 -9.11 5.66
CA GLY A 94 4.55 -7.74 5.14
C GLY A 94 3.15 -7.24 4.79
N GLY A 95 2.37 -8.06 4.09
CA GLY A 95 0.97 -7.75 3.76
C GLY A 95 0.08 -7.67 5.00
N GLY A 96 0.22 -8.62 5.93
CA GLY A 96 -0.51 -8.63 7.20
C GLY A 96 -0.19 -7.43 8.08
N TRP A 97 1.09 -7.06 8.19
CA TRP A 97 1.51 -5.86 8.90
C TRP A 97 0.95 -4.60 8.24
N SER A 98 0.96 -4.51 6.91
CA SER A 98 0.38 -3.37 6.21
C SER A 98 -1.15 -3.26 6.36
N LEU A 99 -1.84 -4.33 6.73
CA LEU A 99 -3.26 -4.28 7.10
C LEU A 99 -3.48 -3.84 8.54
N LEU A 100 -2.65 -4.33 9.47
CA LEU A 100 -2.77 -4.02 10.91
C LEU A 100 -2.28 -2.63 11.28
N ALA A 101 -1.25 -2.12 10.58
CA ALA A 101 -0.65 -0.81 10.83
C ALA A 101 -1.40 0.35 10.15
N ARG A 102 -2.66 0.12 9.73
CA ARG A 102 -3.55 1.11 9.13
C ARG A 102 -4.61 1.57 10.13
#